data_AF-A0A966USM2-F1
#
_entry.id   AF-A0A966USM2-F1
#
_cell.length_a   1.000
_cell.length_b   1.000
_cell.length_c   1.000
_cell.angle_alpha   90.00
_cell.angle_beta   90.00
_cell.angle_gamma   90.00
#
_symmetry.space_group_name_H-M   'P 1'
#
loop_
_entity.id
_entity.type
_entity.pdbx_description
1 polymer ?
#
loop_
_entity_poly.entity_id
_entity_poly.type
_entity_poly.pdbx_seq_one_letter_code
_entity_poly.pdbx_strand_id
1 'polypeptide(L)' 'MREETKHTYYWVVEATDNGKVIFRKEYHDKEGKAFRAYNSLKSKGTVSIQRKWHQRNVA' A
#
# COMPACT_ATOMS: atom_id res chain seq x y z
N MET A 1 24.39 23.09 -3.79
CA MET A 1 23.68 21.90 -4.29
C MET A 1 22.27 21.96 -3.71
N ARG A 2 21.22 21.88 -4.52
CA ARG A 2 19.84 21.80 -4.02
C ARG A 2 19.55 20.32 -3.80
N GLU A 3 19.34 19.91 -2.56
CA GLU A 3 18.86 18.57 -2.24
C GLU A 3 17.48 18.38 -2.89
N GLU A 4 17.35 17.43 -3.81
CA GLU A 4 16.06 17.09 -4.41
C GLU A 4 15.31 16.15 -3.48
N THR A 5 14.22 16.63 -2.88
CA THR A 5 13.32 15.80 -2.08
C THR A 5 12.39 14.99 -2.99
N LYS A 6 12.56 13.66 -3.04
CA LYS A 6 11.67 12.77 -3.81
C LYS A 6 10.63 12.11 -2.89
N HIS A 7 9.35 12.34 -3.19
CA HIS A 7 8.23 11.64 -2.56
C HIS A 7 7.87 10.40 -3.36
N THR A 8 8.02 9.22 -2.75
CA THR A 8 7.58 7.95 -3.37
C THR A 8 6.27 7.51 -2.74
N TYR A 9 5.19 7.51 -3.52
CA TYR A 9 3.87 7.03 -3.09
C TYR A 9 3.75 5.53 -3.29
N TYR A 10 3.02 4.87 -2.39
CA TYR A 10 2.70 3.45 -2.47
C TYR A 10 1.36 3.17 -1.77
N TRP A 11 0.77 2.04 -2.09
CA TRP A 11 -0.46 1.56 -1.48
C TRP A 11 -0.16 0.42 -0.53
N VAL A 12 -0.84 0.37 0.61
CA VAL A 12 -0.82 -0.77 1.52
C VAL A 12 -2.20 -1.40 1.50
N VAL A 13 -2.27 -2.70 1.19
CA VAL A 13 -3.49 -3.50 1.32
C VAL A 13 -3.30 -4.46 2.49
N GLU A 14 -4.23 -4.44 3.43
CA GLU A 14 -4.23 -5.29 4.61
C GLU A 14 -5.57 -6.01 4.73
N ALA A 15 -5.54 -7.31 4.96
CA ALA A 15 -6.71 -8.11 5.27
C ALA A 15 -6.60 -8.68 6.68
N THR A 16 -7.70 -8.57 7.41
CA THR A 16 -7.84 -8.99 8.79
C THR A 16 -9.01 -9.97 8.87
N ASP A 17 -8.78 -11.08 9.56
CA ASP A 17 -9.80 -12.08 9.86
C ASP A 17 -9.81 -12.31 11.38
N ASN A 18 -10.98 -12.19 12.01
CA ASN A 18 -11.16 -12.28 13.47
C ASN A 18 -10.16 -11.45 14.29
N GLY A 19 -9.86 -10.23 13.84
CA GLY A 19 -8.93 -9.31 14.50
C GLY A 19 -7.45 -9.61 14.28
N LYS A 20 -7.11 -10.67 13.53
CA LYS A 20 -5.72 -11.02 13.17
C LYS A 20 -5.43 -10.64 11.72
N VAL A 21 -4.30 -9.98 11.50
CA VAL A 21 -3.82 -9.69 10.14
C VAL A 21 -3.39 -11.00 9.49
N ILE A 22 -4.06 -11.36 8.39
CA ILE A 22 -3.77 -12.57 7.59
C ILE A 22 -3.05 -12.23 6.28
N PHE A 23 -3.11 -10.98 5.85
CA PHE A 23 -2.42 -10.50 4.66
C PHE A 23 -2.05 -9.04 4.83
N ARG A 24 -0.82 -8.68 4.47
CA ARG A 24 -0.39 -7.29 4.33
C ARG A 24 0.63 -7.19 3.22
N LYS A 25 0.42 -6.28 2.27
CA LYS A 25 1.35 -6.07 1.16
C LYS A 25 1.39 -4.63 0.70
N GLU A 26 2.59 -4.19 0.35
CA GLU A 26 2.86 -2.88 -0.23
C GLU A 26 2.91 -2.98 -1.76
N TYR A 27 2.30 -1.99 -2.41
CA TYR A 27 2.16 -1.89 -3.85
C TYR A 27 2.67 -0.52 -4.30
N HIS A 28 3.82 -0.51 -4.96
CA HIS A 28 4.42 0.70 -5.54
C HIS A 28 3.90 0.94 -6.96
N ASP A 29 2.59 0.74 -7.18
CA ASP A 29 2.08 0.52 -8.53
C ASP A 29 1.63 1.79 -9.27
N LYS A 30 1.72 1.70 -10.61
CA LYS A 30 1.09 2.57 -11.62
C LYS A 30 -0.09 1.89 -12.36
N GLU A 31 -0.41 0.63 -12.06
CA GLU A 31 -1.27 -0.28 -12.86
C GLU A 31 -2.52 -0.82 -12.13
N GLY A 32 -2.84 -0.31 -10.94
CA GLY A 32 -4.03 -0.69 -10.15
C GLY A 32 -3.95 -2.08 -9.49
N LYS A 33 -2.75 -2.65 -9.30
CA LYS A 33 -2.53 -3.93 -8.61
C LYS A 33 -3.04 -3.91 -7.17
N ALA A 34 -2.90 -2.79 -6.47
CA ALA A 34 -3.44 -2.61 -5.12
C ALA A 34 -4.96 -2.78 -5.08
N PHE A 35 -5.68 -2.16 -6.02
CA PHE A 35 -7.15 -2.26 -6.12
C PHE A 35 -7.62 -3.67 -6.51
N ARG A 36 -6.87 -4.36 -7.39
CA ARG A 36 -7.15 -5.77 -7.71
C ARG A 36 -7.00 -6.67 -6.48
N ALA A 37 -5.93 -6.49 -5.70
CA ALA A 37 -5.72 -7.25 -4.47
C ALA A 37 -6.82 -6.97 -3.43
N TYR A 38 -7.17 -5.70 -3.22
CA TYR A 38 -8.28 -5.31 -2.38
C TYR A 38 -9.59 -6.01 -2.78
N ASN A 39 -9.95 -5.98 -4.06
CA ASN A 39 -11.16 -6.62 -4.56
C ASN A 39 -11.16 -8.15 -4.44
N SER A 40 -9.99 -8.80 -4.52
CA SER A 40 -9.87 -10.24 -4.32
C SER A 40 -9.95 -10.65 -2.85
N LEU A 41 -9.55 -9.76 -1.93
CA LEU A 41 -9.47 -10.07 -0.50
C LEU A 41 -10.74 -9.68 0.26
N LYS A 42 -11.54 -8.72 -0.25
CA LYS A 42 -12.76 -8.24 0.42
C LYS A 42 -13.81 -9.33 0.67
N SER A 43 -13.74 -10.45 -0.06
CA SER A 43 -14.61 -11.62 0.14
C SER A 43 -14.15 -12.54 1.26
N LYS A 44 -12.93 -12.37 1.80
CA LYS A 44 -12.31 -13.25 2.79
C LYS A 44 -12.29 -12.69 4.21
N GLY A 45 -12.69 -11.42 4.40
CA GLY A 45 -12.64 -10.76 5.70
C GLY A 45 -12.68 -9.23 5.57
N THR A 46 -12.31 -8.54 6.64
CA THR A 46 -12.19 -7.07 6.63
C THR A 46 -10.91 -6.68 5.92
N VAL A 47 -11.01 -5.87 4.86
CA VAL A 47 -9.86 -5.40 4.10
C VAL A 47 -9.79 -3.89 4.11
N SER A 48 -8.58 -3.35 4.28
CA SER A 48 -8.29 -1.94 4.14
C SER A 48 -7.29 -1.70 3.01
N ILE A 49 -7.43 -0.55 2.35
CA ILE A 49 -6.47 -0.03 1.38
C ILE A 49 -6.13 1.41 1.77
N GLN A 50 -4.83 1.70 1.91
CA GLN A 50 -4.34 3.00 2.36
C GLN A 50 -3.24 3.50 1.42
N ARG A 51 -3.28 4.80 1.08
CA ARG A 51 -2.17 5.44 0.36
C ARG A 51 -1.15 5.96 1.36
N LYS A 52 0.10 5.58 1.20
CA LYS A 52 1.24 6.02 2.00
C LYS A 52 2.33 6.62 1.11
N TRP A 53 3.29 7.28 1.72
CA TRP A 53 4.42 7.88 1.02
C TRP A 53 5.67 7.84 1.89
N HIS A 54 6.83 7.87 1.23
CA HIS A 54 8.13 8.02 1.88
C HIS A 54 8.89 9.19 1.26
N GLN A 55 9.51 10.01 2.10
CA GLN A 55 10.47 11.01 1.69
C GLN A 55 11.85 10.36 1.54
N ARG A 56 12.54 10.61 0.42
CA ARG A 56 13.99 10.38 0.32
C ARG A 56 14.66 11.70 -0.06
N ASN A 57 15.67 12.09 0.70
CA ASN A 57 16.57 13.17 0.33
C ASN A 57 17.55 12.61 -0.70
N VAL A 58 17.63 13.24 -1.88
CA VAL A 58 18.61 12.91 -2.91
C VAL A 58 19.70 13.98 -2.83
N ALA A 59 20.91 13.56 -2.46
CA ALA A 59 22.10 14.41 -2.36
C ALA A 59 22.61 14.85 -3.74
#